data_AF-A0A537HZE2-F1
#
_entry.id   AF-A0A537HZE2-F1
#
_cell.length_a   1.000
_cell.length_b   1.000
_cell.length_c   1.000
_cell.angle_alpha   90.00
_cell.angle_beta   90.00
_cell.angle_gamma   90.00
#
_symmetry.space_group_name_H-M   'P 1'
#
loop_
_entity.id
_entity.type
_entity.pdbx_description
1 polymer ?
#
loop_
_entity_poly.entity_id
_entity_poly.type
_entity_poly.pdbx_seq_one_letter_code
_entity_poly.pdbx_strand_id
1 'polypeptide(L)'
;MYKVVIKSFFLIPLLLCSSFLNAQENYPFVHETDPLAIKKLEEWKDWKFGLLMHWGAYSIWGIVESWSLCPEDEGWCERKKGSFQNYAEYKKDYENLGAQFNPVKFNPAKWATAAKDAGMKYMVFTTKHHDGFSMFDTKQTDYKITAPWVPFHSNPKADVTKEIFNAFRNEGISTGAYFSKPDWHNENFWWPYFPPMNRNVNYDIKKYPQRWKNFQDFTYNQIKELMTDYGKVDILWLDGAWVRPDSVVDKNIDWQKNIPAGQDVDMTRISKMCRQLQPGIIIVDRWVPGPYENYHTPEQQIPDKPLPYPWETCMTMAGSWSYVPNDKYKPTNTIIHNLIDIVSKGGNYLLNIAPGPDGEWHDDAYVKLKEIGIWMKLNGEAIYNTRPIAPYKENNICFTQSKDGKTIYVHYLLKENESIPSEIIFKGTEPGSKSVASLVSTGKKLIWKKENGVTKIVLPKGTTASHAIVIKITNG
;
A
#
# COMPACT_ATOMS: atom_id res chain seq x y z
N MET A 1 -4.14 -3.38 53.26
CA MET A 1 -3.14 -3.96 52.33
C MET A 1 -3.72 -3.77 50.92
N TYR A 2 -3.29 -2.71 50.24
CA TYR A 2 -3.93 -2.20 49.02
C TYR A 2 -3.60 -3.09 47.81
N LYS A 3 -4.63 -3.56 47.10
CA LYS A 3 -4.51 -4.22 45.80
C LYS A 3 -4.18 -3.17 44.74
N VAL A 4 -2.93 -3.16 44.29
CA VAL A 4 -2.52 -2.38 43.11
C VAL A 4 -3.02 -3.11 41.87
N VAL A 5 -4.03 -2.54 41.21
CA VAL A 5 -4.45 -2.92 39.86
C VAL A 5 -3.47 -2.26 38.89
N ILE A 6 -2.52 -3.04 38.38
CA ILE A 6 -1.65 -2.59 37.27
C ILE A 6 -2.50 -2.65 36.00
N LYS A 7 -2.97 -1.49 35.54
CA LYS A 7 -3.47 -1.31 34.18
C LYS A 7 -2.26 -1.28 33.24
N SER A 8 -1.98 -2.40 32.57
CA SER A 8 -1.02 -2.42 31.46
C SER A 8 -1.58 -1.63 30.29
N PHE A 9 -1.13 -0.39 30.14
CA PHE A 9 -1.24 0.34 28.87
C PHE A 9 -0.22 -0.26 27.90
N PHE A 10 -0.71 -0.94 26.86
CA PHE A 10 0.10 -1.26 25.69
C PHE A 10 0.45 0.06 24.97
N LEU A 11 1.61 0.62 25.31
CA LEU A 11 2.30 1.56 24.44
C LEU A 11 3.00 0.74 23.36
N ILE A 12 2.48 0.80 22.14
CA ILE A 12 3.18 0.35 20.94
C ILE A 12 4.33 1.35 20.72
N PRO A 13 5.60 0.91 20.57
CA PRO A 13 6.68 1.83 20.30
C PRO A 13 6.56 2.33 18.86
N LEU A 14 6.10 3.57 18.72
CA LEU A 14 6.01 4.36 17.48
C LEU A 14 7.40 4.85 17.00
N LEU A 15 8.48 4.13 17.31
CA LEU A 15 9.83 4.71 17.43
C LEU A 15 10.86 4.27 16.37
N LEU A 16 10.45 3.60 15.29
CA LEU A 16 11.39 3.19 14.24
C LEU A 16 11.21 3.88 12.87
N CYS A 17 10.15 4.67 12.62
CA CYS A 17 9.93 5.23 11.27
C CYS A 17 10.75 6.49 10.91
N SER A 18 11.26 7.25 11.88
CA SER A 18 11.98 8.51 11.58
C SER A 18 13.35 8.31 10.92
N SER A 19 13.98 7.15 11.08
CA SER A 19 15.24 6.80 10.41
C SER A 19 15.05 6.34 8.97
N PHE A 20 13.85 5.91 8.55
CA PHE A 20 13.63 5.38 7.21
C PHE A 20 13.45 6.47 6.16
N LEU A 21 12.70 7.56 6.41
CA LEU A 21 12.53 8.62 5.39
C LEU A 21 13.85 9.23 4.91
N ASN A 22 14.81 9.42 5.83
CA ASN A 22 16.14 9.92 5.50
C ASN A 22 16.89 9.00 4.51
N ALA A 23 16.60 7.70 4.48
CA ALA A 23 17.28 6.75 3.58
C ALA A 23 16.83 6.87 2.11
N GLN A 24 15.58 7.29 1.84
CA GLN A 24 15.09 7.53 0.48
C GLN A 24 15.53 8.90 -0.06
N GLU A 25 15.80 9.88 0.83
CA GLU A 25 16.27 11.21 0.45
C GLU A 25 17.76 11.27 0.08
N ASN A 26 18.55 10.27 0.48
CA ASN A 26 20.00 10.24 0.23
C ASN A 26 20.37 9.97 -1.25
N TYR A 27 19.43 9.52 -2.07
CA TYR A 27 19.65 9.25 -3.49
C TYR A 27 18.76 10.14 -4.37
N PRO A 28 19.28 10.70 -5.47
CA PRO A 28 18.46 11.46 -6.39
C PRO A 28 17.39 10.57 -7.03
N PHE A 29 16.16 11.07 -7.07
CA PHE A 29 15.06 10.38 -7.76
C PHE A 29 15.39 10.23 -9.25
N VAL A 30 15.28 9.01 -9.77
CA VAL A 30 15.52 8.71 -11.19
C VAL A 30 14.19 8.75 -11.92
N HIS A 31 14.00 9.75 -12.78
CA HIS A 31 12.80 9.88 -13.58
C HIS A 31 12.72 8.78 -14.64
N GLU A 32 11.53 8.20 -14.79
CA GLU A 32 11.21 7.26 -15.85
C GLU A 32 11.37 7.92 -17.24
N THR A 33 11.78 7.14 -18.22
CA THR A 33 12.09 7.59 -19.59
C THR A 33 11.21 6.94 -20.65
N ASP A 34 10.57 5.80 -20.36
CA ASP A 34 9.58 5.20 -21.27
C ASP A 34 8.33 6.10 -21.38
N PRO A 35 7.99 6.62 -22.59
CA PRO A 35 6.83 7.50 -22.76
C PRO A 35 5.49 6.89 -22.33
N LEU A 36 5.30 5.58 -22.50
CA LEU A 36 4.07 4.90 -22.10
C LEU A 36 3.99 4.78 -20.58
N ALA A 37 5.13 4.54 -19.93
CA ALA A 37 5.26 4.51 -18.49
C ALA A 37 4.98 5.88 -17.87
N ILE A 38 5.57 6.95 -18.44
CA ILE A 38 5.35 8.33 -18.01
C ILE A 38 3.86 8.69 -18.11
N LYS A 39 3.21 8.32 -19.22
CA LYS A 39 1.77 8.54 -19.40
C LYS A 39 0.96 7.79 -18.34
N LYS A 40 1.26 6.51 -18.10
CA LYS A 40 0.58 5.71 -17.07
C LYS A 40 0.80 6.28 -15.67
N LEU A 41 2.00 6.74 -15.36
CA LEU A 41 2.33 7.37 -14.08
C LEU A 41 1.55 8.68 -13.87
N GLU A 42 1.36 9.47 -14.93
CA GLU A 42 0.55 10.68 -14.88
C GLU A 42 -0.95 10.38 -14.74
N GLU A 43 -1.45 9.30 -15.34
CA GLU A 43 -2.81 8.77 -15.09
C GLU A 43 -2.97 8.26 -13.65
N TRP A 44 -1.97 7.54 -13.14
CA TRP A 44 -1.96 7.01 -11.77
C TRP A 44 -1.98 8.13 -10.72
N LYS A 45 -1.30 9.25 -10.99
CA LYS A 45 -1.39 10.47 -10.16
C LYS A 45 -2.81 11.06 -10.12
N ASP A 46 -3.72 10.69 -11.00
CA ASP A 46 -5.13 11.11 -10.96
C ASP A 46 -6.01 10.17 -10.13
N TRP A 47 -5.56 8.95 -9.87
CA TRP A 47 -6.30 7.89 -9.19
C TRP A 47 -6.44 8.10 -7.68
N LYS A 48 -5.40 8.62 -7.03
CA LYS A 48 -5.32 9.06 -5.62
C LYS A 48 -5.56 8.03 -4.53
N PHE A 49 -6.44 7.06 -4.72
CA PHE A 49 -6.89 6.15 -3.68
C PHE A 49 -6.97 4.72 -4.21
N GLY A 50 -6.29 3.81 -3.54
CA GLY A 50 -6.21 2.41 -3.91
C GLY A 50 -6.31 1.46 -2.73
N LEU A 51 -6.43 0.18 -3.06
CA LEU A 51 -6.51 -0.94 -2.13
C LEU A 51 -5.20 -1.74 -2.13
N LEU A 52 -4.66 -2.08 -0.96
CA LEU A 52 -3.67 -3.14 -0.81
C LEU A 52 -4.27 -4.31 -0.06
N MET A 53 -3.85 -5.52 -0.40
CA MET A 53 -4.31 -6.74 0.28
C MET A 53 -3.14 -7.68 0.53
N HIS A 54 -2.77 -7.83 1.80
CA HIS A 54 -1.90 -8.90 2.27
C HIS A 54 -2.73 -10.11 2.67
N TRP A 55 -2.61 -11.18 1.88
CA TRP A 55 -3.32 -12.42 2.10
C TRP A 55 -2.45 -13.63 1.73
N GLY A 56 -2.53 -14.67 2.55
CA GLY A 56 -1.76 -15.89 2.37
C GLY A 56 -2.08 -16.90 3.47
N ALA A 57 -1.43 -18.07 3.41
CA ALA A 57 -1.66 -19.15 4.36
C ALA A 57 -1.37 -18.74 5.83
N TYR A 58 -0.49 -17.76 6.06
CA TYR A 58 -0.24 -17.17 7.39
C TYR A 58 -1.50 -16.60 8.08
N SER A 59 -2.54 -16.26 7.31
CA SER A 59 -3.84 -15.85 7.87
C SER A 59 -4.49 -16.94 8.74
N ILE A 60 -4.14 -18.22 8.55
CA ILE A 60 -4.59 -19.35 9.40
C ILE A 60 -4.16 -19.15 10.85
N TRP A 61 -2.93 -18.67 11.07
CA TRP A 61 -2.41 -18.38 12.41
C TRP A 61 -2.78 -17.00 12.92
N GLY A 62 -3.21 -16.10 12.03
CA GLY A 62 -3.57 -14.74 12.41
C GLY A 62 -2.37 -13.92 12.88
N ILE A 63 -1.24 -14.07 12.18
CA ILE A 63 0.05 -13.45 12.51
C ILE A 63 0.52 -12.55 11.36
N VAL A 64 1.50 -11.69 11.68
CA VAL A 64 2.22 -10.89 10.68
C VAL A 64 2.79 -11.79 9.58
N GLU A 65 2.62 -11.38 8.34
CA GLU A 65 2.95 -12.11 7.13
C GLU A 65 4.44 -12.47 7.07
N SER A 66 4.77 -13.76 7.00
CA SER A 66 6.13 -14.32 6.84
C SER A 66 7.18 -14.01 7.90
N TRP A 67 7.15 -12.85 8.58
CA TRP A 67 8.27 -12.31 9.34
C TRP A 67 8.71 -13.20 10.50
N SER A 68 7.81 -14.02 11.03
CA SER A 68 8.15 -15.01 12.06
C SER A 68 9.04 -16.16 11.56
N LEU A 69 9.19 -16.35 10.23
CA LEU A 69 10.21 -17.20 9.62
C LEU A 69 11.61 -16.57 9.67
N CYS A 70 11.70 -15.24 9.72
CA CYS A 70 12.98 -14.54 9.81
C CYS A 70 13.62 -14.85 11.17
N PRO A 71 14.89 -15.29 11.22
CA PRO A 71 15.57 -15.64 12.48
C PRO A 71 16.12 -14.42 13.24
N GLU A 72 15.86 -13.20 12.77
CA GLU A 72 16.28 -11.96 13.45
C GLU A 72 15.54 -11.75 14.79
N ASP A 73 16.24 -11.17 15.77
CA ASP A 73 15.70 -10.86 17.10
C ASP A 73 15.00 -9.50 17.11
N GLU A 74 13.97 -9.39 16.28
CA GLU A 74 13.15 -8.19 16.15
C GLU A 74 11.71 -8.47 16.59
N GLY A 75 11.04 -7.50 17.21
CA GLY A 75 9.70 -7.70 17.77
C GLY A 75 8.64 -8.13 16.74
N TRP A 76 8.82 -7.77 15.46
CA TRP A 76 7.94 -8.20 14.36
C TRP A 76 8.29 -9.58 13.78
N CYS A 77 9.44 -10.15 14.13
CA CYS A 77 9.85 -11.52 13.81
C CYS A 77 9.47 -12.53 14.92
N GLU A 78 8.86 -12.07 16.01
CA GLU A 78 8.55 -12.89 17.17
C GLU A 78 7.55 -14.02 16.84
N ARG A 79 7.89 -15.24 17.26
CA ARG A 79 7.05 -16.45 17.05
C ARG A 79 6.08 -16.63 18.22
N LYS A 80 4.78 -16.58 17.93
CA LYS A 80 3.70 -16.66 18.95
C LYS A 80 2.73 -17.83 18.76
N LYS A 81 2.92 -18.64 17.71
CA LYS A 81 2.03 -19.71 17.26
C LYS A 81 2.86 -20.90 16.78
N GLY A 82 2.23 -22.07 16.62
CA GLY A 82 2.91 -23.31 16.19
C GLY A 82 3.94 -23.81 17.20
N SER A 83 4.83 -24.72 16.77
CA SER A 83 5.90 -25.27 17.60
C SER A 83 7.11 -24.32 17.64
N PHE A 84 7.03 -23.26 18.44
CA PHE A 84 8.00 -22.15 18.42
C PHE A 84 9.24 -22.33 19.32
N GLN A 85 9.43 -23.48 19.97
CA GLN A 85 10.63 -23.76 20.79
C GLN A 85 11.85 -24.16 19.94
N ASN A 86 11.62 -24.64 18.71
CA ASN A 86 12.65 -25.06 17.76
C ASN A 86 12.39 -24.42 16.40
N TYR A 87 13.39 -23.78 15.80
CA TYR A 87 13.23 -23.08 14.53
C TYR A 87 12.82 -24.00 13.38
N ALA A 88 13.41 -25.21 13.29
CA ALA A 88 13.12 -26.14 12.21
C ALA A 88 11.68 -26.69 12.30
N GLU A 89 11.23 -27.02 13.52
CA GLU A 89 9.83 -27.42 13.75
C GLU A 89 8.87 -26.26 13.46
N TYR A 90 9.18 -25.05 13.92
CA TYR A 90 8.40 -23.86 13.61
C TYR A 90 8.26 -23.62 12.10
N LYS A 91 9.38 -23.65 11.37
CA LYS A 91 9.41 -23.46 9.92
C LYS A 91 8.56 -24.52 9.22
N LYS A 92 8.70 -25.79 9.62
CA LYS A 92 7.89 -26.89 9.09
C LYS A 92 6.40 -26.68 9.36
N ASP A 93 6.02 -26.28 10.57
CA ASP A 93 4.63 -25.98 10.91
C ASP A 93 4.07 -24.81 10.10
N TYR A 94 4.88 -23.76 9.91
CA TYR A 94 4.51 -22.59 9.10
C TYR A 94 4.30 -22.98 7.64
N GLU A 95 5.23 -23.74 7.05
CA GLU A 95 5.11 -24.19 5.65
C GLU A 95 3.92 -25.13 5.45
N ASN A 96 3.52 -25.87 6.50
CA ASN A 96 2.33 -26.71 6.46
C ASN A 96 0.99 -25.94 6.60
N LEU A 97 1.01 -24.62 6.77
CA LEU A 97 -0.24 -23.83 6.86
C LEU A 97 -1.13 -23.98 5.63
N GLY A 98 -0.54 -24.17 4.44
CA GLY A 98 -1.29 -24.42 3.21
C GLY A 98 -2.21 -25.65 3.30
N ALA A 99 -1.86 -26.65 4.11
CA ALA A 99 -2.68 -27.87 4.29
C ALA A 99 -3.99 -27.60 5.06
N GLN A 100 -4.10 -26.44 5.71
CA GLN A 100 -5.30 -25.98 6.41
C GLN A 100 -6.02 -24.85 5.65
N PHE A 101 -5.39 -24.30 4.61
CA PHE A 101 -5.88 -23.11 3.93
C PHE A 101 -7.01 -23.46 2.96
N ASN A 102 -8.24 -23.12 3.35
CA ASN A 102 -9.45 -23.40 2.60
C ASN A 102 -10.44 -22.23 2.67
N PRO A 103 -10.24 -21.16 1.87
CA PRO A 103 -11.06 -19.96 1.93
C PRO A 103 -12.46 -20.15 1.30
N VAL A 104 -13.34 -20.87 2.00
CA VAL A 104 -14.68 -21.24 1.54
C VAL A 104 -15.63 -20.07 1.27
N LYS A 105 -15.34 -18.88 1.80
CA LYS A 105 -16.12 -17.65 1.56
C LYS A 105 -15.51 -16.75 0.48
N PHE A 106 -14.43 -17.18 -0.18
CA PHE A 106 -13.74 -16.41 -1.21
C PHE A 106 -14.70 -15.89 -2.29
N ASN A 107 -14.90 -14.57 -2.28
CA ASN A 107 -15.77 -13.87 -3.22
C ASN A 107 -15.15 -12.52 -3.63
N PRO A 108 -14.22 -12.51 -4.60
CA PRO A 108 -13.53 -11.28 -4.99
C PRO A 108 -14.45 -10.23 -5.62
N ALA A 109 -15.62 -10.62 -6.14
CA ALA A 109 -16.62 -9.67 -6.64
C ALA A 109 -17.18 -8.79 -5.51
N LYS A 110 -17.41 -9.36 -4.32
CA LYS A 110 -17.86 -8.60 -3.14
C LYS A 110 -16.82 -7.55 -2.73
N TRP A 111 -15.53 -7.92 -2.78
CA TRP A 111 -14.42 -7.00 -2.49
C TRP A 111 -14.31 -5.89 -3.54
N ALA A 112 -14.40 -6.24 -4.82
CA ALA A 112 -14.32 -5.29 -5.93
C ALA A 112 -15.45 -4.26 -5.88
N THR A 113 -16.70 -4.70 -5.65
CA THR A 113 -17.84 -3.79 -5.48
C THR A 113 -17.65 -2.86 -4.28
N ALA A 114 -17.23 -3.38 -3.12
CA ALA A 114 -17.01 -2.55 -1.94
C ALA A 114 -15.87 -1.52 -2.14
N ALA A 115 -14.79 -1.90 -2.83
CA ALA A 115 -13.70 -1.00 -3.17
C ALA A 115 -14.13 0.09 -4.15
N LYS A 116 -14.91 -0.27 -5.18
CA LYS A 116 -15.48 0.68 -6.14
C LYS A 116 -16.40 1.68 -5.46
N ASP A 117 -17.30 1.20 -4.60
CA ASP A 117 -18.25 2.05 -3.87
C ASP A 117 -17.52 3.00 -2.91
N ALA A 118 -16.38 2.57 -2.33
CA ALA A 118 -15.49 3.41 -1.55
C ALA A 118 -14.67 4.40 -2.41
N GLY A 119 -14.71 4.30 -3.74
CA GLY A 119 -14.01 5.17 -4.67
C GLY A 119 -12.59 4.73 -5.03
N MET A 120 -12.14 3.54 -4.66
CA MET A 120 -10.80 3.09 -5.03
C MET A 120 -10.66 2.96 -6.56
N LYS A 121 -9.52 3.36 -7.10
CA LYS A 121 -9.25 3.40 -8.56
C LYS A 121 -8.23 2.35 -9.00
N TYR A 122 -7.48 1.80 -8.07
CA TYR A 122 -6.55 0.72 -8.31
C TYR A 122 -6.44 -0.18 -7.09
N MET A 123 -5.90 -1.36 -7.30
CA MET A 123 -5.65 -2.34 -6.26
C MET A 123 -4.29 -3.00 -6.47
N VAL A 124 -3.65 -3.42 -5.39
CA VAL A 124 -2.41 -4.17 -5.37
C VAL A 124 -2.63 -5.40 -4.50
N PHE A 125 -2.34 -6.59 -5.03
CA PHE A 125 -2.52 -7.86 -4.31
C PHE A 125 -1.20 -8.57 -4.11
N THR A 126 -0.99 -9.10 -2.90
CA THR A 126 0.15 -9.96 -2.55
C THR A 126 0.08 -11.30 -3.30
N THR A 127 0.62 -11.32 -4.52
CA THR A 127 0.73 -12.55 -5.32
C THR A 127 1.70 -13.54 -4.68
N LYS A 128 2.74 -13.03 -4.01
CA LYS A 128 3.70 -13.78 -3.20
C LYS A 128 4.33 -12.87 -2.15
N HIS A 129 4.38 -13.31 -0.89
CA HIS A 129 5.12 -12.63 0.19
C HIS A 129 6.51 -13.28 0.42
N HIS A 130 7.28 -12.81 1.41
CA HIS A 130 8.64 -13.33 1.67
C HIS A 130 8.66 -14.83 1.98
N ASP A 131 7.58 -15.41 2.49
CA ASP A 131 7.51 -16.85 2.78
C ASP A 131 7.51 -17.72 1.52
N GLY A 132 7.29 -17.15 0.34
CA GLY A 132 7.27 -17.86 -0.93
C GLY A 132 5.94 -18.51 -1.30
N PHE A 133 4.92 -18.46 -0.42
CA PHE A 133 3.62 -19.09 -0.73
C PHE A 133 2.93 -18.31 -1.85
N SER A 134 2.80 -18.94 -3.02
CA SER A 134 2.28 -18.27 -4.20
C SER A 134 0.74 -18.32 -4.22
N MET A 135 0.11 -17.15 -4.23
CA MET A 135 -1.35 -16.97 -4.30
C MET A 135 -1.87 -17.00 -5.75
N PHE A 136 -1.14 -17.67 -6.64
CA PHE A 136 -1.43 -17.80 -8.07
C PHE A 136 -0.88 -19.13 -8.59
N ASP A 137 -1.37 -19.61 -9.73
CA ASP A 137 -0.99 -20.90 -10.29
C ASP A 137 0.36 -20.86 -11.03
N THR A 138 1.45 -20.67 -10.29
CA THR A 138 2.80 -20.65 -10.86
C THR A 138 3.29 -22.04 -11.27
N LYS A 139 4.10 -22.15 -12.32
CA LYS A 139 4.76 -23.42 -12.71
C LYS A 139 6.11 -23.62 -12.02
N GLN A 140 6.56 -22.65 -11.24
CA GLN A 140 7.92 -22.63 -10.69
C GLN A 140 8.04 -23.33 -9.32
N THR A 141 6.94 -23.56 -8.61
CA THR A 141 6.92 -24.21 -7.29
C THR A 141 5.56 -24.83 -6.98
N ASP A 142 5.55 -25.91 -6.19
CA ASP A 142 4.32 -26.50 -5.61
C ASP A 142 3.94 -25.87 -4.26
N TYR A 143 4.71 -24.88 -3.77
CA TYR A 143 4.35 -24.07 -2.61
C TYR A 143 3.42 -22.92 -3.03
N LYS A 144 2.20 -23.31 -3.44
CA LYS A 144 1.19 -22.43 -4.05
C LYS A 144 -0.22 -22.87 -3.69
N ILE A 145 -1.17 -21.94 -3.77
CA ILE A 145 -2.58 -22.17 -3.42
C ILE A 145 -3.30 -23.23 -4.28
N THR A 146 -2.85 -23.45 -5.51
CA THR A 146 -3.42 -24.43 -6.45
C THR A 146 -2.78 -25.82 -6.33
N ALA A 147 -1.83 -26.02 -5.42
CA ALA A 147 -1.16 -27.30 -5.29
C ALA A 147 -2.09 -28.36 -4.66
N PRO A 148 -2.02 -29.65 -5.08
CA PRO A 148 -2.97 -30.69 -4.63
C PRO A 148 -3.07 -30.91 -3.12
N TRP A 149 -2.03 -30.54 -2.36
CA TRP A 149 -1.98 -30.67 -0.90
C TRP A 149 -2.69 -29.51 -0.17
N VAL A 150 -3.05 -28.43 -0.87
CA VAL A 150 -3.83 -27.31 -0.35
C VAL A 150 -5.32 -27.65 -0.53
N PRO A 151 -6.16 -27.64 0.52
CA PRO A 151 -7.57 -28.04 0.39
C PRO A 151 -8.36 -27.25 -0.66
N PHE A 152 -8.00 -25.98 -0.87
CA PHE A 152 -8.69 -25.11 -1.83
C PHE A 152 -8.41 -25.43 -3.31
N HIS A 153 -7.41 -26.26 -3.64
CA HIS A 153 -6.96 -26.49 -5.03
C HIS A 153 -8.07 -26.98 -5.97
N SER A 154 -9.04 -27.73 -5.45
CA SER A 154 -10.15 -28.30 -6.22
C SER A 154 -11.26 -27.27 -6.50
N ASN A 155 -11.22 -26.10 -5.86
CA ASN A 155 -12.15 -25.02 -6.14
C ASN A 155 -11.91 -24.48 -7.56
N PRO A 156 -12.94 -24.27 -8.38
CA PRO A 156 -12.78 -23.65 -9.71
C PRO A 156 -12.11 -22.27 -9.69
N LYS A 157 -12.10 -21.61 -8.52
CA LYS A 157 -11.49 -20.31 -8.25
C LYS A 157 -10.17 -20.39 -7.47
N ALA A 158 -9.52 -21.55 -7.46
CA ALA A 158 -8.28 -21.77 -6.70
C ALA A 158 -7.15 -20.83 -7.11
N ASP A 159 -7.08 -20.42 -8.38
CA ASP A 159 -6.17 -19.37 -8.85
C ASP A 159 -6.68 -17.98 -8.42
N VAL A 160 -6.52 -17.68 -7.14
CA VAL A 160 -7.14 -16.50 -6.51
C VAL A 160 -6.63 -15.18 -7.07
N THR A 161 -5.36 -15.07 -7.45
CA THR A 161 -4.83 -13.83 -8.07
C THR A 161 -5.58 -13.52 -9.36
N LYS A 162 -5.81 -14.52 -10.22
CA LYS A 162 -6.56 -14.36 -11.47
C LYS A 162 -8.00 -13.92 -11.21
N GLU A 163 -8.67 -14.57 -10.27
CA GLU A 163 -10.05 -14.25 -9.90
C GLU A 163 -10.19 -12.85 -9.29
N ILE A 164 -9.25 -12.45 -8.43
CA ILE A 164 -9.18 -11.10 -7.86
C ILE A 164 -8.97 -10.08 -8.98
N PHE A 165 -7.95 -10.25 -9.82
CA PHE A 165 -7.68 -9.27 -10.88
C PHE A 165 -8.85 -9.14 -11.86
N ASN A 166 -9.50 -10.24 -12.22
CA ASN A 166 -10.70 -10.20 -13.06
C ASN A 166 -11.85 -9.43 -12.39
N ALA A 167 -12.14 -9.71 -11.12
CA ALA A 167 -13.22 -9.03 -10.40
C ALA A 167 -12.99 -7.50 -10.32
N PHE A 168 -11.78 -7.07 -10.00
CA PHE A 168 -11.46 -5.64 -9.89
C PHE A 168 -11.44 -4.94 -11.25
N ARG A 169 -10.89 -5.56 -12.31
CA ARG A 169 -10.95 -5.00 -13.66
C ARG A 169 -12.37 -4.86 -14.19
N ASN A 170 -13.25 -5.81 -13.88
CA ASN A 170 -14.67 -5.75 -14.26
C ASN A 170 -15.38 -4.53 -13.63
N GLU A 171 -14.89 -4.04 -12.50
CA GLU A 171 -15.37 -2.83 -11.83
C GLU A 171 -14.64 -1.55 -12.29
N GLY A 172 -13.75 -1.65 -13.28
CA GLY A 172 -12.95 -0.54 -13.79
C GLY A 172 -11.80 -0.13 -12.87
N ILE A 173 -11.39 -1.01 -11.95
CA ILE A 173 -10.28 -0.78 -11.03
C ILE A 173 -8.99 -1.37 -11.64
N SER A 174 -7.95 -0.55 -11.76
CA SER A 174 -6.64 -1.00 -12.24
C SER A 174 -5.98 -1.99 -11.27
N THR A 175 -5.25 -2.97 -11.79
CA THR A 175 -4.72 -4.08 -10.99
C THR A 175 -3.20 -4.07 -10.92
N GLY A 176 -2.65 -4.32 -9.74
CA GLY A 176 -1.24 -4.40 -9.46
C GLY A 176 -0.85 -5.70 -8.76
N ALA A 177 0.29 -6.24 -9.15
CA ALA A 177 0.89 -7.41 -8.51
C ALA A 177 1.92 -6.95 -7.49
N TYR A 178 1.63 -7.10 -6.20
CA TYR A 178 2.68 -7.13 -5.19
C TYR A 178 3.43 -8.44 -5.35
N PHE A 179 4.75 -8.37 -5.42
CA PHE A 179 5.61 -9.53 -5.52
C PHE A 179 6.84 -9.33 -4.65
N SER A 180 7.07 -10.25 -3.73
CA SER A 180 8.28 -10.21 -2.93
C SER A 180 9.49 -10.75 -3.70
N LYS A 181 10.56 -9.94 -3.79
CA LYS A 181 11.85 -10.37 -4.33
C LYS A 181 12.50 -11.49 -3.51
N PRO A 182 12.62 -11.40 -2.17
CA PRO A 182 13.10 -12.51 -1.35
C PRO A 182 12.07 -13.65 -1.32
N ASP A 183 12.57 -14.88 -1.20
CA ASP A 183 11.75 -16.07 -1.11
C ASP A 183 12.39 -17.06 -0.13
N TRP A 184 11.84 -17.13 1.07
CA TRP A 184 12.36 -17.92 2.19
C TRP A 184 12.03 -19.42 2.10
N HIS A 185 11.21 -19.83 1.12
CA HIS A 185 10.96 -21.23 0.80
C HIS A 185 11.88 -21.72 -0.34
N ASN A 186 12.36 -20.84 -1.22
CA ASN A 186 13.20 -21.23 -2.35
C ASN A 186 14.63 -21.63 -1.91
N GLU A 187 15.04 -22.87 -2.23
CA GLU A 187 16.38 -23.41 -1.91
C GLU A 187 17.56 -22.71 -2.62
N ASN A 188 17.27 -21.87 -3.62
CA ASN A 188 18.27 -21.02 -4.26
C ASN A 188 18.40 -19.66 -3.56
N PHE A 189 17.59 -19.36 -2.54
CA PHE A 189 17.71 -18.16 -1.70
C PHE A 189 18.09 -18.56 -0.27
N TRP A 190 17.27 -19.38 0.37
CA TRP A 190 17.60 -20.05 1.65
C TRP A 190 17.94 -21.50 1.39
N TRP A 191 19.22 -21.75 1.09
CA TRP A 191 19.70 -23.09 0.80
C TRP A 191 19.71 -23.96 2.07
N PRO A 192 19.01 -25.12 2.12
CA PRO A 192 18.96 -25.95 3.33
C PRO A 192 20.33 -26.44 3.84
N TYR A 193 21.38 -26.36 3.03
CA TYR A 193 22.75 -26.68 3.45
C TYR A 193 23.27 -25.74 4.55
N PHE A 194 22.82 -24.48 4.58
CA PHE A 194 23.18 -23.52 5.62
C PHE A 194 21.94 -23.10 6.42
N PRO A 195 22.03 -22.93 7.74
CA PRO A 195 20.93 -22.32 8.49
C PRO A 195 20.74 -20.86 8.05
N PRO A 196 19.50 -20.37 7.89
CA PRO A 196 19.28 -18.95 7.65
C PRO A 196 19.71 -18.16 8.89
N MET A 197 20.43 -17.06 8.67
CA MET A 197 20.95 -16.21 9.75
C MET A 197 20.15 -14.93 9.93
N ASN A 198 19.52 -14.45 8.86
CA ASN A 198 18.72 -13.23 8.82
C ASN A 198 17.88 -13.25 7.52
N ARG A 199 17.25 -12.13 7.18
CA ARG A 199 16.38 -12.00 5.98
C ARG A 199 17.06 -12.21 4.62
N ASN A 200 18.40 -12.18 4.55
CA ASN A 200 19.19 -12.27 3.31
C ASN A 200 19.44 -13.72 2.86
N VAL A 201 20.03 -13.88 1.67
CA VAL A 201 20.59 -15.13 1.19
C VAL A 201 21.55 -15.72 2.22
N ASN A 202 21.49 -17.03 2.45
CA ASN A 202 22.25 -17.70 3.52
C ASN A 202 23.59 -18.32 3.06
N TYR A 203 24.05 -17.98 1.86
CA TYR A 203 25.31 -18.45 1.28
C TYR A 203 26.03 -17.34 0.52
N ASP A 204 27.32 -17.53 0.24
CA ASP A 204 28.12 -16.58 -0.53
C ASP A 204 27.83 -16.71 -2.04
N ILE A 205 27.14 -15.73 -2.62
CA ILE A 205 26.78 -15.70 -4.05
C ILE A 205 28.01 -15.79 -4.95
N LYS A 206 29.16 -15.21 -4.56
CA LYS A 206 30.38 -15.27 -5.37
C LYS A 206 30.94 -16.69 -5.48
N LYS A 207 30.75 -17.51 -4.44
CA LYS A 207 31.16 -18.92 -4.43
C LYS A 207 30.14 -19.83 -5.14
N TYR A 208 28.87 -19.45 -5.13
CA TYR A 208 27.77 -20.24 -5.72
C TYR A 208 26.93 -19.42 -6.72
N PRO A 209 27.55 -18.86 -7.78
CA PRO A 209 26.86 -17.94 -8.69
C PRO A 209 25.73 -18.64 -9.47
N GLN A 210 25.88 -19.93 -9.79
CA GLN A 210 24.84 -20.68 -10.48
C GLN A 210 23.55 -20.82 -9.64
N ARG A 211 23.67 -20.92 -8.31
CA ARG A 211 22.50 -20.99 -7.42
C ARG A 211 21.74 -19.66 -7.47
N TRP A 212 22.44 -18.54 -7.37
CA TRP A 212 21.81 -17.23 -7.51
C TRP A 212 21.20 -17.04 -8.90
N LYS A 213 21.87 -17.52 -9.95
CA LYS A 213 21.32 -17.48 -11.31
C LYS A 213 20.00 -18.25 -11.44
N ASN A 214 19.91 -19.43 -10.83
CA ASN A 214 18.66 -20.19 -10.77
C ASN A 214 17.55 -19.41 -10.04
N PHE A 215 17.90 -18.68 -8.97
CA PHE A 215 16.96 -17.81 -8.26
C PHE A 215 16.48 -16.61 -9.11
N GLN A 216 17.38 -15.98 -9.87
CA GLN A 216 17.01 -14.94 -10.84
C GLN A 216 16.05 -15.48 -11.90
N ASP A 217 16.32 -16.67 -12.44
CA ASP A 217 15.48 -17.30 -13.47
C ASP A 217 14.10 -17.71 -12.92
N PHE A 218 14.06 -18.26 -11.71
CA PHE A 218 12.83 -18.52 -10.97
C PHE A 218 11.98 -17.26 -10.80
N THR A 219 12.58 -16.18 -10.28
CA THR A 219 11.92 -14.90 -10.05
C THR A 219 11.39 -14.29 -11.36
N TYR A 220 12.22 -14.27 -12.40
CA TYR A 220 11.85 -13.79 -13.73
C TYR A 220 10.66 -14.57 -14.30
N ASN A 221 10.67 -15.90 -14.20
CA ASN A 221 9.60 -16.74 -14.74
C ASN A 221 8.27 -16.56 -14.00
N GLN A 222 8.29 -16.44 -12.67
CA GLN A 222 7.09 -16.15 -11.88
C GLN A 222 6.46 -14.80 -12.26
N ILE A 223 7.27 -13.74 -12.36
CA ILE A 223 6.77 -12.42 -12.77
C ILE A 223 6.27 -12.48 -14.22
N LYS A 224 6.95 -13.21 -15.11
CA LYS A 224 6.49 -13.38 -16.50
C LYS A 224 5.13 -14.07 -16.60
N GLU A 225 4.88 -15.08 -15.77
CA GLU A 225 3.54 -15.72 -15.67
C GLU A 225 2.48 -14.67 -15.30
N LEU A 226 2.73 -13.84 -14.28
CA LEU A 226 1.85 -12.74 -13.88
C LEU A 226 1.63 -11.70 -15.00
N MET A 227 2.65 -11.41 -15.81
CA MET A 227 2.55 -10.47 -16.93
C MET A 227 1.87 -11.04 -18.18
N THR A 228 1.54 -12.34 -18.20
CA THR A 228 0.94 -13.01 -19.37
C THR A 228 -0.47 -13.53 -19.09
N ASP A 229 -0.60 -14.45 -18.14
CA ASP A 229 -1.80 -15.26 -17.98
C ASP A 229 -2.90 -14.61 -17.11
N TYR A 230 -2.58 -13.45 -16.51
CA TYR A 230 -3.41 -12.77 -15.50
C TYR A 230 -4.09 -11.50 -16.02
N GLY A 231 -4.12 -11.32 -17.34
CA GLY A 231 -4.72 -10.17 -18.01
C GLY A 231 -3.85 -8.90 -17.89
N LYS A 232 -4.49 -7.72 -17.99
CA LYS A 232 -3.76 -6.45 -17.90
C LYS A 232 -3.28 -6.19 -16.47
N VAL A 233 -1.99 -5.91 -16.29
CA VAL A 233 -1.39 -5.52 -15.00
C VAL A 233 -0.83 -4.11 -15.16
N ASP A 234 -1.36 -3.15 -14.39
CA ASP A 234 -0.96 -1.74 -14.47
C ASP A 234 0.22 -1.41 -13.55
N ILE A 235 0.47 -2.22 -12.50
CA ILE A 235 1.54 -1.98 -11.50
C ILE A 235 2.25 -3.30 -11.14
N LEU A 236 3.58 -3.33 -11.23
CA LEU A 236 4.42 -4.32 -10.56
C LEU A 236 5.03 -3.68 -9.32
N TRP A 237 4.57 -4.11 -8.14
CA TRP A 237 4.94 -3.54 -6.84
C TRP A 237 5.87 -4.52 -6.12
N LEU A 238 7.17 -4.23 -6.09
CA LEU A 238 8.18 -5.16 -5.59
C LEU A 238 8.57 -4.82 -4.17
N ASP A 239 8.56 -5.80 -3.28
CA ASP A 239 9.03 -5.64 -1.90
C ASP A 239 10.30 -6.46 -1.62
N GLY A 240 10.90 -6.23 -0.45
CA GLY A 240 12.14 -6.87 -0.04
C GLY A 240 13.37 -6.08 -0.50
N ALA A 241 13.44 -4.81 -0.08
CA ALA A 241 14.45 -3.84 -0.47
C ALA A 241 15.91 -4.27 -0.22
N TRP A 242 16.15 -5.28 0.61
CA TRP A 242 17.49 -5.84 0.85
C TRP A 242 17.98 -6.71 -0.32
N VAL A 243 17.09 -7.20 -1.18
CA VAL A 243 17.43 -7.89 -2.42
C VAL A 243 17.65 -6.84 -3.50
N ARG A 244 18.90 -6.39 -3.65
CA ARG A 244 19.28 -5.22 -4.44
C ARG A 244 20.70 -5.37 -5.00
N PRO A 245 21.07 -4.61 -6.06
CA PRO A 245 22.44 -4.61 -6.56
C PRO A 245 23.41 -3.92 -5.60
N ASP A 246 24.67 -4.38 -5.62
CA ASP A 246 25.75 -3.87 -4.74
C ASP A 246 25.99 -2.36 -4.89
N SER A 247 25.75 -1.82 -6.09
CA SER A 247 25.98 -0.41 -6.41
C SER A 247 25.12 0.58 -5.62
N VAL A 248 24.04 0.10 -5.00
CA VAL A 248 23.09 0.93 -4.24
C VAL A 248 22.96 0.48 -2.79
N VAL A 249 23.91 -0.32 -2.30
CA VAL A 249 24.04 -0.67 -0.89
C VAL A 249 24.84 0.43 -0.18
N ASP A 250 24.20 1.14 0.74
CA ASP A 250 24.85 2.11 1.62
C ASP A 250 25.22 1.46 2.96
N LYS A 251 26.51 1.21 3.18
CA LYS A 251 27.02 0.61 4.42
C LYS A 251 26.93 1.55 5.64
N ASN A 252 26.54 2.82 5.47
CA ASN A 252 26.25 3.71 6.60
C ASN A 252 24.82 3.52 7.14
N ILE A 253 23.92 2.95 6.33
CA ILE A 253 22.54 2.66 6.73
C ILE A 253 22.51 1.33 7.49
N ASP A 254 22.02 1.35 8.73
CA ASP A 254 22.17 0.25 9.67
C ASP A 254 21.64 -1.10 9.15
N TRP A 255 20.42 -1.12 8.61
CA TRP A 255 19.81 -2.33 8.05
C TRP A 255 20.48 -2.82 6.75
N GLN A 256 21.29 -1.99 6.08
CA GLN A 256 21.98 -2.34 4.83
C GLN A 256 23.42 -2.85 5.04
N LYS A 257 24.01 -2.58 6.20
CA LYS A 257 25.40 -2.97 6.54
C LYS A 257 25.71 -4.42 6.22
N ASN A 258 24.76 -5.30 6.54
CA ASN A 258 24.94 -6.75 6.43
C ASN A 258 24.33 -7.37 5.17
N ILE A 259 23.86 -6.57 4.21
CA ILE A 259 23.40 -7.09 2.92
C ILE A 259 24.59 -7.76 2.20
N PRO A 260 24.48 -9.06 1.85
CA PRO A 260 25.49 -9.79 1.09
C PRO A 260 25.67 -9.21 -0.30
N ALA A 261 26.90 -9.30 -0.82
CA ALA A 261 27.19 -8.88 -2.19
C ALA A 261 26.50 -9.80 -3.20
N GLY A 262 25.93 -9.22 -4.25
CA GLY A 262 25.39 -9.92 -5.42
C GLY A 262 23.90 -10.25 -5.37
N GLN A 263 23.12 -9.71 -4.42
CA GLN A 263 21.67 -9.99 -4.32
C GLN A 263 20.80 -9.24 -5.37
N ASP A 264 21.29 -9.09 -6.60
CA ASP A 264 20.53 -8.48 -7.70
C ASP A 264 19.66 -9.54 -8.40
N VAL A 265 18.36 -9.31 -8.50
CA VAL A 265 17.41 -10.18 -9.22
C VAL A 265 17.38 -9.94 -10.74
N ASP A 266 18.29 -9.11 -11.26
CA ASP A 266 18.35 -8.68 -12.66
C ASP A 266 17.09 -7.89 -13.06
N MET A 267 16.89 -6.79 -12.35
CA MET A 267 15.75 -5.88 -12.58
C MET A 267 15.72 -5.31 -14.00
N THR A 268 16.87 -5.20 -14.67
CA THR A 268 16.95 -4.81 -16.07
C THR A 268 16.22 -5.80 -16.97
N ARG A 269 16.48 -7.10 -16.80
CA ARG A 269 15.80 -8.16 -17.55
C ARG A 269 14.31 -8.24 -17.19
N ILE A 270 13.96 -8.13 -15.90
CA ILE A 270 12.56 -8.16 -15.45
C ILE A 270 11.79 -6.98 -16.04
N SER A 271 12.28 -5.75 -15.86
CA SER A 271 11.63 -4.53 -16.36
C SER A 271 11.42 -4.58 -17.87
N LYS A 272 12.45 -4.97 -18.65
CA LYS A 272 12.32 -5.12 -20.10
C LYS A 272 11.21 -6.09 -20.49
N MET A 273 11.12 -7.24 -19.82
CA MET A 273 10.07 -8.23 -20.06
C MET A 273 8.69 -7.69 -19.69
N CYS A 274 8.54 -7.05 -18.54
CA CYS A 274 7.29 -6.46 -18.10
C CYS A 274 6.79 -5.41 -19.10
N ARG A 275 7.67 -4.50 -19.56
CA ARG A 275 7.34 -3.47 -20.55
C ARG A 275 6.95 -4.02 -21.92
N GLN A 276 7.54 -5.15 -22.32
CA GLN A 276 7.20 -5.83 -23.57
C GLN A 276 5.81 -6.48 -23.52
N LEU A 277 5.45 -7.09 -22.40
CA LEU A 277 4.19 -7.82 -22.24
C LEU A 277 3.04 -6.92 -21.77
N GLN A 278 3.35 -5.88 -21.00
CA GLN A 278 2.41 -4.93 -20.42
C GLN A 278 2.89 -3.50 -20.70
N PRO A 279 2.72 -2.98 -21.94
CA PRO A 279 3.19 -1.64 -22.29
C PRO A 279 2.63 -0.56 -21.35
N GLY A 280 3.53 0.24 -20.77
CA GLY A 280 3.21 1.30 -19.81
C GLY A 280 3.08 0.88 -18.33
N ILE A 281 3.25 -0.40 -17.96
CA ILE A 281 3.17 -0.89 -16.57
C ILE A 281 4.04 -0.11 -15.57
N ILE A 282 3.52 0.46 -14.49
CA ILE A 282 4.37 1.12 -13.49
C ILE A 282 5.17 0.06 -12.73
N ILE A 283 6.47 0.27 -12.54
CA ILE A 283 7.31 -0.62 -11.72
C ILE A 283 7.78 0.14 -10.48
N VAL A 284 7.68 -0.52 -9.32
CA VAL A 284 8.04 0.04 -8.02
C VAL A 284 9.00 -0.93 -7.34
N ASP A 285 10.29 -0.80 -7.64
CA ASP A 285 11.35 -1.52 -6.93
C ASP A 285 11.64 -0.83 -5.59
N ARG A 286 10.76 -1.10 -4.66
CA ARG A 286 10.58 -0.29 -3.47
C ARG A 286 11.86 -0.18 -2.63
N TRP A 287 12.22 1.06 -2.25
CA TRP A 287 13.42 1.38 -1.46
C TRP A 287 14.75 0.95 -2.11
N VAL A 288 14.72 0.74 -3.43
CA VAL A 288 15.91 0.48 -4.25
C VAL A 288 16.08 1.63 -5.25
N PRO A 289 16.93 2.63 -4.93
CA PRO A 289 17.19 3.76 -5.81
C PRO A 289 17.67 3.27 -7.17
N GLY A 290 17.06 3.81 -8.22
CA GLY A 290 17.36 3.42 -9.58
C GLY A 290 16.17 3.65 -10.50
N PRO A 291 16.31 3.28 -11.79
CA PRO A 291 15.29 3.54 -12.81
C PRO A 291 14.00 2.73 -12.62
N TYR A 292 13.98 1.75 -11.69
CA TYR A 292 12.87 0.82 -11.50
C TYR A 292 11.97 1.19 -10.32
N GLU A 293 12.20 2.32 -9.64
CA GLU A 293 11.35 2.87 -8.58
C GLU A 293 10.57 4.09 -9.13
N ASN A 294 9.56 3.83 -9.99
CA ASN A 294 8.83 4.91 -10.68
C ASN A 294 8.10 5.89 -9.72
N TYR A 295 7.88 5.50 -8.47
CA TYR A 295 7.42 6.37 -7.38
C TYR A 295 7.95 5.87 -6.03
N HIS A 296 8.10 6.78 -5.07
CA HIS A 296 8.56 6.44 -3.71
C HIS A 296 7.41 6.02 -2.79
N THR A 297 7.73 5.29 -1.73
CA THR A 297 6.74 4.67 -0.83
C THR A 297 7.01 4.90 0.67
N PRO A 298 6.73 6.11 1.20
CA PRO A 298 6.84 6.37 2.64
C PRO A 298 5.75 5.58 3.40
N GLU A 299 6.04 4.33 3.72
CA GLU A 299 5.10 3.40 4.35
C GLU A 299 4.68 3.86 5.74
N GLN A 300 3.38 3.74 6.04
CA GLN A 300 2.77 4.11 7.33
C GLN A 300 3.01 5.56 7.76
N GLN A 301 3.49 6.40 6.85
CA GLN A 301 3.86 7.78 7.13
C GLN A 301 3.38 8.73 6.03
N ILE A 302 2.80 9.84 6.47
CA ILE A 302 2.49 10.98 5.61
C ILE A 302 3.64 11.98 5.77
N PRO A 303 4.40 12.31 4.72
CA PRO A 303 5.45 13.32 4.78
C PRO A 303 4.93 14.66 5.32
N ASP A 304 5.76 15.39 6.08
CA ASP A 304 5.37 16.70 6.62
C ASP A 304 5.21 17.76 5.53
N LYS A 305 6.00 17.64 4.46
CA LYS A 305 6.04 18.53 3.30
C LYS A 305 5.73 17.77 2.01
N PRO A 306 5.26 18.44 0.95
CA PRO A 306 5.14 17.80 -0.36
C PRO A 306 6.51 17.30 -0.84
N LEU A 307 6.52 16.14 -1.50
CA LEU A 307 7.73 15.57 -2.09
C LEU A 307 7.85 15.99 -3.56
N PRO A 308 9.08 16.19 -4.08
CA PRO A 308 9.31 16.67 -5.45
C PRO A 308 9.15 15.58 -6.52
N TYR A 309 8.78 14.35 -6.13
CA TYR A 309 8.63 13.18 -6.99
C TYR A 309 7.28 12.48 -6.72
N PRO A 310 6.77 11.66 -7.66
CA PRO A 310 5.59 10.83 -7.42
C PRO A 310 5.80 9.92 -6.21
N TRP A 311 4.77 9.82 -5.36
CA TRP A 311 4.85 9.00 -4.14
C TRP A 311 3.49 8.42 -3.74
N GLU A 312 3.55 7.29 -3.06
CA GLU A 312 2.40 6.55 -2.53
C GLU A 312 2.68 6.13 -1.10
N THR A 313 1.86 6.55 -0.14
CA THR A 313 1.94 5.91 1.18
C THR A 313 0.95 4.76 1.22
N CYS A 314 1.46 3.58 1.58
CA CYS A 314 0.63 2.47 2.00
C CYS A 314 0.42 2.55 3.51
N MET A 315 -0.82 2.35 3.97
CA MET A 315 -1.12 2.24 5.39
C MET A 315 -2.20 1.20 5.64
N THR A 316 -2.14 0.58 6.81
CA THR A 316 -3.13 -0.40 7.26
C THR A 316 -4.47 0.26 7.60
N MET A 317 -5.59 -0.36 7.25
CA MET A 317 -6.89 0.02 7.80
C MET A 317 -7.01 -0.39 9.27
N ALA A 318 -6.44 -1.54 9.63
CA ALA A 318 -6.38 -2.05 10.99
C ALA A 318 -4.97 -1.85 11.60
N GLY A 319 -4.52 -2.71 12.51
CA GLY A 319 -3.19 -2.65 13.13
C GLY A 319 -2.11 -3.40 12.35
N SER A 320 -2.48 -4.45 11.63
CA SER A 320 -1.57 -5.30 10.85
C SER A 320 -1.79 -5.20 9.33
N TRP A 321 -0.75 -5.53 8.54
CA TRP A 321 -0.85 -5.71 7.09
C TRP A 321 -1.67 -6.95 6.77
N SER A 322 -1.37 -8.07 7.43
CA SER A 322 -2.10 -9.33 7.35
C SER A 322 -3.21 -9.45 8.39
N TYR A 323 -4.04 -10.47 8.23
CA TYR A 323 -5.15 -10.76 9.14
C TYR A 323 -4.65 -11.06 10.55
N VAL A 324 -5.16 -10.31 11.52
CA VAL A 324 -5.02 -10.57 12.96
C VAL A 324 -6.43 -10.70 13.56
N PRO A 325 -6.75 -11.78 14.30
CA PRO A 325 -8.04 -11.94 14.95
C PRO A 325 -8.33 -10.78 15.90
N ASN A 326 -9.53 -10.19 15.80
CA ASN A 326 -9.98 -9.07 16.62
C ASN A 326 -9.09 -7.80 16.52
N ASP A 327 -8.50 -7.57 15.35
CA ASP A 327 -7.72 -6.35 15.09
C ASP A 327 -8.61 -5.09 15.21
N LYS A 328 -7.98 -3.95 15.50
CA LYS A 328 -8.67 -2.67 15.69
C LYS A 328 -8.59 -1.83 14.43
N TYR A 329 -9.75 -1.66 13.79
CA TYR A 329 -9.89 -0.81 12.61
C TYR A 329 -9.84 0.68 12.98
N LYS A 330 -9.09 1.45 12.19
CA LYS A 330 -9.03 2.91 12.32
C LYS A 330 -10.41 3.52 12.08
N PRO A 331 -10.77 4.61 12.78
CA PRO A 331 -11.99 5.34 12.48
C PRO A 331 -11.99 5.85 11.02
N THR A 332 -13.15 5.85 10.38
CA THR A 332 -13.35 6.42 9.03
C THR A 332 -12.85 7.85 8.95
N ASN A 333 -13.00 8.62 10.03
CA ASN A 333 -12.51 9.99 10.14
C ASN A 333 -11.00 10.08 9.89
N THR A 334 -10.23 9.22 10.54
CA THR A 334 -8.77 9.14 10.36
C THR A 334 -8.41 8.77 8.93
N ILE A 335 -9.11 7.80 8.32
CA ILE A 335 -8.83 7.35 6.95
C ILE A 335 -9.08 8.47 5.94
N ILE A 336 -10.18 9.21 6.06
CA ILE A 336 -10.50 10.36 5.19
C ILE A 336 -9.51 11.50 5.41
N HIS A 337 -9.14 11.80 6.66
CA HIS A 337 -8.15 12.84 6.96
C HIS A 337 -6.78 12.50 6.36
N ASN A 338 -6.37 11.23 6.45
CA ASN A 338 -5.14 10.75 5.82
C ASN A 338 -5.22 10.92 4.30
N LEU A 339 -6.32 10.49 3.66
CA LEU A 339 -6.52 10.66 2.22
C LEU A 339 -6.37 12.13 1.79
N ILE A 340 -7.04 13.04 2.49
CA ILE A 340 -6.98 14.48 2.17
C ILE A 340 -5.56 15.02 2.35
N ASP A 341 -4.88 14.69 3.46
CA ASP A 341 -3.53 15.16 3.75
C ASP A 341 -2.54 14.68 2.68
N ILE A 342 -2.58 13.38 2.35
CA ILE A 342 -1.76 12.75 1.32
C ILE A 342 -1.96 13.43 -0.04
N VAL A 343 -3.21 13.61 -0.46
CA VAL A 343 -3.54 14.20 -1.76
C VAL A 343 -3.16 15.68 -1.81
N SER A 344 -3.30 16.42 -0.71
CA SER A 344 -2.86 17.83 -0.60
C SER A 344 -1.35 18.01 -0.79
N LYS A 345 -0.57 16.96 -0.51
CA LYS A 345 0.89 16.89 -0.67
C LYS A 345 1.31 16.12 -1.93
N GLY A 346 0.36 15.82 -2.82
CA GLY A 346 0.60 15.26 -4.14
C GLY A 346 0.76 13.73 -4.20
N GLY A 347 0.53 13.02 -3.09
CA GLY A 347 0.65 11.56 -3.04
C GLY A 347 -0.62 10.82 -3.41
N ASN A 348 -0.47 9.50 -3.54
CA ASN A 348 -1.58 8.55 -3.55
C ASN A 348 -1.63 7.77 -2.22
N TYR A 349 -2.85 7.39 -1.81
CA TYR A 349 -3.09 6.61 -0.61
C TYR A 349 -3.47 5.17 -0.98
N LEU A 350 -2.63 4.23 -0.56
CA LEU A 350 -2.86 2.80 -0.73
C LEU A 350 -3.29 2.16 0.60
N LEU A 351 -4.59 1.98 0.79
CA LEU A 351 -5.16 1.50 2.05
C LEU A 351 -5.21 -0.02 2.09
N ASN A 352 -4.56 -0.63 3.07
CA ASN A 352 -4.49 -2.08 3.20
C ASN A 352 -5.68 -2.66 3.99
N ILE A 353 -6.30 -3.71 3.44
CA ILE A 353 -7.34 -4.52 4.08
C ILE A 353 -6.96 -6.00 3.93
N ALA A 354 -6.80 -6.71 5.05
CA ALA A 354 -6.42 -8.11 5.03
C ALA A 354 -7.65 -9.04 5.02
N PRO A 355 -7.79 -9.94 4.03
CA PRO A 355 -8.73 -11.05 4.11
C PRO A 355 -8.32 -12.07 5.18
N GLY A 356 -9.31 -12.64 5.85
CA GLY A 356 -9.15 -13.74 6.79
C GLY A 356 -8.87 -15.08 6.11
N PRO A 357 -8.60 -16.14 6.89
CA PRO A 357 -8.30 -17.47 6.35
C PRO A 357 -9.48 -18.13 5.64
N ASP A 358 -10.71 -17.67 5.89
CA ASP A 358 -11.92 -18.15 5.23
C ASP A 358 -12.20 -17.44 3.89
N GLY A 359 -11.36 -16.47 3.48
CA GLY A 359 -11.53 -15.72 2.24
C GLY A 359 -12.54 -14.59 2.33
N GLU A 360 -12.68 -13.97 3.50
CA GLU A 360 -13.59 -12.84 3.73
C GLU A 360 -12.89 -11.70 4.48
N TRP A 361 -13.30 -10.45 4.25
CA TRP A 361 -12.88 -9.32 5.08
C TRP A 361 -13.72 -9.27 6.37
N HIS A 362 -13.14 -8.71 7.43
CA HIS A 362 -13.90 -8.41 8.63
C HIS A 362 -15.05 -7.42 8.33
N ASP A 363 -16.19 -7.57 9.00
CA ASP A 363 -17.38 -6.72 8.78
C ASP A 363 -17.09 -5.23 8.96
N ASP A 364 -16.21 -4.88 9.90
CA ASP A 364 -15.77 -3.49 10.10
C ASP A 364 -15.15 -2.89 8.82
N ALA A 365 -14.39 -3.67 8.04
CA ALA A 365 -13.82 -3.17 6.79
C ALA A 365 -14.93 -2.72 5.82
N TYR A 366 -16.01 -3.50 5.71
CA TYR A 366 -17.15 -3.14 4.87
C TYR A 366 -17.90 -1.91 5.39
N VAL A 367 -18.07 -1.79 6.71
CA VAL A 367 -18.67 -0.61 7.32
C VAL A 367 -17.85 0.64 7.01
N LYS A 368 -16.52 0.59 7.21
CA LYS A 368 -15.63 1.73 6.91
C LYS A 368 -15.63 2.07 5.43
N LEU A 369 -15.52 1.09 4.53
CA LEU A 369 -15.57 1.32 3.08
C LEU A 369 -16.89 1.98 2.65
N LYS A 370 -18.02 1.56 3.22
CA LYS A 370 -19.33 2.18 2.94
C LYS A 370 -19.37 3.63 3.40
N GLU A 371 -18.87 3.94 4.60
CA GLU A 371 -18.81 5.32 5.12
C GLU A 371 -17.88 6.20 4.28
N ILE A 372 -16.71 5.68 3.88
CA ILE A 372 -15.80 6.35 2.94
C ILE A 372 -16.51 6.62 1.62
N GLY A 373 -17.22 5.63 1.06
CA GLY A 373 -17.96 5.76 -0.19
C GLY A 373 -19.02 6.86 -0.16
N ILE A 374 -19.75 6.99 0.95
CA ILE A 374 -20.72 8.08 1.15
C ILE A 374 -20.03 9.44 1.05
N TRP A 375 -18.86 9.60 1.70
CA TRP A 375 -18.10 10.84 1.65
C TRP A 375 -17.51 11.10 0.24
N MET A 376 -16.94 10.07 -0.40
CA MET A 376 -16.35 10.16 -1.74
C MET A 376 -17.39 10.49 -2.81
N LYS A 377 -18.62 10.00 -2.70
CA LYS A 377 -19.71 10.34 -3.63
C LYS A 377 -20.02 11.84 -3.63
N LEU A 378 -19.91 12.49 -2.47
CA LEU A 378 -20.18 13.92 -2.32
C LEU A 378 -18.96 14.77 -2.66
N ASN A 379 -17.76 14.35 -2.27
CA ASN A 379 -16.56 15.20 -2.26
C ASN A 379 -15.44 14.75 -3.21
N GLY A 380 -15.63 13.65 -3.94
CA GLY A 380 -14.57 13.01 -4.75
C GLY A 380 -13.98 13.89 -5.84
N GLU A 381 -14.69 14.91 -6.34
CA GLU A 381 -14.12 15.87 -7.31
C GLU A 381 -12.95 16.69 -6.75
N ALA A 382 -12.89 16.84 -5.42
CA ALA A 382 -11.81 17.52 -4.70
C ALA A 382 -10.64 16.58 -4.37
N ILE A 383 -10.73 15.30 -4.74
CA ILE A 383 -9.70 14.29 -4.54
C ILE A 383 -9.11 13.89 -5.90
N TYR A 384 -9.91 13.28 -6.77
CA TYR A 384 -9.41 12.77 -8.06
C TYR A 384 -9.05 13.89 -9.02
N ASN A 385 -8.09 13.63 -9.92
CA ASN A 385 -7.63 14.60 -10.91
C ASN A 385 -7.20 15.95 -10.29
N THR A 386 -6.68 15.92 -9.06
CA THR A 386 -6.15 17.10 -8.38
C THR A 386 -4.63 17.11 -8.29
N ARG A 387 -4.06 18.30 -8.11
CA ARG A 387 -2.64 18.55 -7.89
C ARG A 387 -2.44 19.32 -6.59
N PRO A 388 -1.27 19.15 -5.93
CA PRO A 388 -0.96 19.90 -4.72
C PRO A 388 -0.81 21.39 -5.06
N ILE A 389 -1.29 22.25 -4.17
CA ILE A 389 -1.14 23.71 -4.30
C ILE A 389 -0.76 24.30 -2.93
N ALA A 390 0.23 25.19 -2.92
CA ALA A 390 0.61 25.88 -1.69
C ALA A 390 -0.60 26.64 -1.11
N PRO A 391 -0.79 26.64 0.23
CA PRO A 391 0.17 26.21 1.25
C PRO A 391 0.12 24.70 1.58
N TYR A 392 -0.60 23.88 0.79
CA TYR A 392 -0.82 22.44 0.95
C TYR A 392 -1.65 22.09 2.19
N LYS A 393 -1.16 22.46 3.38
CA LYS A 393 -1.84 22.30 4.66
C LYS A 393 -1.50 23.45 5.61
N GLU A 394 -2.53 24.01 6.24
CA GLU A 394 -2.42 24.97 7.34
C GLU A 394 -3.34 24.51 8.47
N ASN A 395 -2.78 24.14 9.63
CA ASN A 395 -3.53 23.58 10.76
C ASN A 395 -4.39 22.36 10.32
N ASN A 396 -5.72 22.46 10.43
CA ASN A 396 -6.68 21.45 10.01
C ASN A 396 -7.30 21.74 8.62
N ILE A 397 -6.66 22.58 7.82
CA ILE A 397 -7.13 22.95 6.48
C ILE A 397 -6.13 22.47 5.44
N CYS A 398 -6.60 21.66 4.48
CA CYS A 398 -5.81 21.17 3.36
C CYS A 398 -6.28 21.80 2.05
N PHE A 399 -5.39 21.88 1.06
CA PHE A 399 -5.65 22.48 -0.24
C PHE A 399 -5.29 21.55 -1.38
N THR A 400 -6.15 21.51 -2.38
CA THR A 400 -5.91 20.80 -3.64
C THR A 400 -6.40 21.66 -4.80
N GLN A 401 -5.81 21.52 -5.99
CA GLN A 401 -6.22 22.23 -7.19
C GLN A 401 -6.66 21.24 -8.27
N SER A 402 -7.67 21.55 -9.07
CA SER A 402 -7.99 20.75 -10.26
C SER A 402 -6.79 20.71 -11.21
N LYS A 403 -6.63 19.61 -11.94
CA LYS A 403 -5.53 19.41 -12.90
C LYS A 403 -5.39 20.52 -13.95
N ASP A 404 -6.51 21.16 -14.31
CA ASP A 404 -6.54 22.30 -15.25
C ASP A 404 -6.25 23.67 -14.60
N GLY A 405 -6.03 23.71 -13.29
CA GLY A 405 -5.70 24.91 -12.53
C GLY A 405 -6.88 25.84 -12.22
N LYS A 406 -8.09 25.55 -12.72
CA LYS A 406 -9.23 26.48 -12.67
C LYS A 406 -9.98 26.48 -11.34
N THR A 407 -9.86 25.39 -10.59
CA THR A 407 -10.58 25.18 -9.33
C THR A 407 -9.60 24.94 -8.21
N ILE A 408 -9.79 25.66 -7.10
CA ILE A 408 -9.12 25.39 -5.83
C ILE A 408 -10.15 24.76 -4.90
N TYR A 409 -9.77 23.68 -4.22
CA TYR A 409 -10.56 23.06 -3.17
C TYR A 409 -9.91 23.30 -1.82
N VAL A 410 -10.75 23.66 -0.85
CA VAL A 410 -10.37 23.87 0.55
C VAL A 410 -11.06 22.79 1.37
N HIS A 411 -10.28 21.99 2.09
CA HIS A 411 -10.75 20.89 2.92
C HIS A 411 -10.56 21.25 4.39
N TYR A 412 -11.65 21.52 5.10
CA TYR A 412 -11.63 21.71 6.55
C TYR A 412 -11.85 20.37 7.23
N LEU A 413 -10.80 19.84 7.88
CA LEU A 413 -10.81 18.55 8.56
C LEU A 413 -11.54 18.69 9.90
N LEU A 414 -12.73 18.07 10.00
CA LEU A 414 -13.54 18.06 11.22
C LEU A 414 -13.02 16.97 12.17
N LYS A 415 -12.77 17.34 13.43
CA LYS A 415 -12.54 16.35 14.48
C LYS A 415 -13.81 15.56 14.74
N GLU A 416 -13.65 14.36 15.30
CA GLU A 416 -14.81 13.56 15.72
C GLU A 416 -15.65 14.35 16.72
N ASN A 417 -16.97 14.40 16.46
CA ASN A 417 -17.96 15.13 17.26
C ASN A 417 -17.75 16.65 17.32
N GLU A 418 -16.93 17.23 16.43
CA GLU A 418 -16.81 18.67 16.30
C GLU A 418 -18.08 19.29 15.72
N SER A 419 -18.55 20.37 16.34
CA SER A 419 -19.63 21.18 15.79
C SER A 419 -19.15 21.93 14.55
N ILE A 420 -19.96 21.96 13.50
CA ILE A 420 -19.66 22.75 12.29
C ILE A 420 -19.42 24.22 12.67
N PRO A 421 -18.26 24.80 12.34
CA PRO A 421 -17.98 26.20 12.66
C PRO A 421 -18.90 27.13 11.84
N SER A 422 -19.13 28.35 12.33
CA SER A 422 -19.87 29.36 11.56
C SER A 422 -19.05 29.95 10.40
N GLU A 423 -17.72 29.85 10.49
CA GLU A 423 -16.78 30.38 9.52
C GLU A 423 -15.51 29.53 9.42
N ILE A 424 -14.94 29.49 8.23
CA ILE A 424 -13.63 28.90 7.95
C ILE A 424 -12.70 30.03 7.51
N ILE A 425 -11.53 30.13 8.13
CA ILE A 425 -10.53 31.15 7.87
C ILE A 425 -9.21 30.47 7.53
N PHE A 426 -8.57 30.90 6.44
CA PHE A 426 -7.27 30.38 6.04
C PHE A 426 -6.42 31.43 5.30
N LYS A 427 -5.11 31.15 5.20
CA LYS A 427 -4.17 31.92 4.38
C LYS A 427 -3.86 31.15 3.09
N GLY A 428 -3.27 31.86 2.11
CA GLY A 428 -2.50 31.22 1.03
C GLY A 428 -3.23 30.95 -0.28
N THR A 429 -4.55 30.76 -0.28
CA THR A 429 -5.32 30.86 -1.53
C THR A 429 -6.07 32.18 -1.50
N GLU A 430 -5.70 33.09 -2.40
CA GLU A 430 -6.30 34.43 -2.52
C GLU A 430 -7.22 34.45 -3.74
N PRO A 431 -8.52 34.13 -3.58
CA PRO A 431 -9.44 34.12 -4.71
C PRO A 431 -9.53 35.53 -5.31
N GLY A 432 -9.65 35.61 -6.63
CA GLY A 432 -9.90 36.87 -7.32
C GLY A 432 -11.27 37.44 -6.96
N SER A 433 -11.49 38.74 -7.21
CA SER A 433 -12.75 39.42 -6.88
C SER A 433 -14.00 38.83 -7.56
N LYS A 434 -13.81 38.06 -8.65
CA LYS A 434 -14.88 37.36 -9.38
C LYS A 434 -15.04 35.90 -8.98
N SER A 435 -14.22 35.38 -8.06
CA SER A 435 -14.26 33.97 -7.70
C SER A 435 -15.55 33.60 -6.97
N VAL A 436 -16.06 32.41 -7.26
CA VAL A 436 -17.27 31.86 -6.63
C VAL A 436 -16.86 30.73 -5.71
N ALA A 437 -17.24 30.85 -4.42
CA ALA A 437 -17.10 29.79 -3.44
C ALA A 437 -18.43 29.01 -3.29
N SER A 438 -18.36 27.69 -3.20
CA SER A 438 -19.52 26.83 -2.96
C SER A 438 -19.15 25.56 -2.21
N LEU A 439 -20.10 24.99 -1.46
CA LEU A 439 -19.91 23.64 -0.89
C LEU A 439 -19.87 22.61 -2.02
N VAL A 440 -18.87 21.74 -2.04
CA VAL A 440 -18.77 20.66 -3.02
C VAL A 440 -19.97 19.71 -2.91
N SER A 441 -20.31 19.32 -1.69
CA SER A 441 -21.37 18.34 -1.42
C SER A 441 -22.78 18.75 -1.85
N THR A 442 -23.08 20.05 -1.92
CA THR A 442 -24.45 20.55 -2.21
C THR A 442 -24.51 21.59 -3.33
N GLY A 443 -23.38 22.10 -3.82
CA GLY A 443 -23.31 23.22 -4.77
C GLY A 443 -23.78 24.57 -4.19
N LYS A 444 -24.06 24.65 -2.88
CA LYS A 444 -24.59 25.88 -2.26
C LYS A 444 -23.51 26.95 -2.24
N LYS A 445 -23.80 28.10 -2.85
CA LYS A 445 -22.90 29.26 -2.87
C LYS A 445 -22.63 29.77 -1.46
N LEU A 446 -21.40 30.17 -1.21
CA LEU A 446 -20.90 30.65 0.06
C LEU A 446 -20.53 32.13 -0.04
N ILE A 447 -20.81 32.86 1.03
CA ILE A 447 -20.32 34.23 1.19
C ILE A 447 -18.87 34.13 1.64
N TRP A 448 -17.99 34.84 0.95
CA TRP A 448 -16.58 34.91 1.32
C TRP A 448 -16.09 36.36 1.25
N LYS A 449 -15.05 36.65 2.03
CA LYS A 449 -14.37 37.95 2.03
C LYS A 449 -12.87 37.78 2.19
N LYS A 450 -12.11 38.66 1.57
CA LYS A 450 -10.66 38.78 1.73
C LYS A 450 -10.34 40.03 2.52
N GLU A 451 -9.68 39.88 3.66
CA GLU A 451 -9.24 40.98 4.53
C GLU A 451 -7.88 40.62 5.13
N ASN A 452 -6.92 41.55 5.19
CA ASN A 452 -5.62 41.37 5.86
C ASN A 452 -4.83 40.10 5.47
N GLY A 453 -4.89 39.68 4.19
CA GLY A 453 -4.18 38.50 3.69
C GLY A 453 -4.79 37.15 4.09
N VAL A 454 -6.01 37.15 4.66
CA VAL A 454 -6.79 35.92 4.92
C VAL A 454 -8.07 35.89 4.08
N THR A 455 -8.49 34.68 3.74
CA THR A 455 -9.80 34.41 3.15
C THR A 455 -10.71 33.86 4.24
N LYS A 456 -11.87 34.49 4.42
CA LYS A 456 -12.91 34.07 5.35
C LYS A 456 -14.14 33.61 4.59
N ILE A 457 -14.59 32.40 4.84
CA ILE A 457 -15.79 31.80 4.25
C ILE A 457 -16.85 31.61 5.34
N VAL A 458 -18.04 32.17 5.11
CA VAL A 458 -19.17 32.05 6.04
C VAL A 458 -20.01 30.83 5.68
N LEU A 459 -20.20 29.93 6.63
CA LEU A 459 -21.02 28.74 6.45
C LEU A 459 -22.50 29.05 6.76
N PRO A 460 -23.43 28.71 5.86
CA PRO A 460 -24.85 28.90 6.11
C PRO A 460 -25.33 28.14 7.35
N LYS A 461 -26.31 28.69 8.08
CA LYS A 461 -27.01 27.96 9.15
C LYS A 461 -27.57 26.63 8.60
N GLY A 462 -27.43 25.56 9.38
CA GLY A 462 -27.86 24.22 9.00
C GLY A 462 -26.92 23.48 8.05
N THR A 463 -25.69 23.98 7.82
CA THR A 463 -24.67 23.22 7.08
C THR A 463 -24.37 21.92 7.81
N THR A 464 -24.39 20.80 7.07
CA THR A 464 -24.04 19.47 7.57
C THR A 464 -22.88 18.91 6.78
N ALA A 465 -21.92 18.28 7.47
CA ALA A 465 -20.83 17.53 6.85
C ALA A 465 -20.40 16.40 7.77
N SER A 466 -19.88 15.33 7.18
CA SER A 466 -19.15 14.27 7.89
C SER A 466 -17.67 14.35 7.53
N HIS A 467 -16.79 14.16 8.51
CA HIS A 467 -15.32 14.08 8.40
C HIS A 467 -14.57 15.32 7.91
N ALA A 468 -15.05 15.98 6.86
CA ALA A 468 -14.49 17.21 6.34
C ALA A 468 -15.54 18.05 5.61
N ILE A 469 -15.41 19.37 5.71
CA ILE A 469 -16.17 20.34 4.90
C ILE A 469 -15.30 20.67 3.69
N VAL A 470 -15.84 20.46 2.48
CA VAL A 470 -15.10 20.71 1.24
C VAL A 470 -15.73 21.86 0.49
N ILE A 471 -14.92 22.87 0.19
CA ILE A 471 -15.32 24.10 -0.48
C ILE A 471 -14.60 24.17 -1.82
N LYS A 472 -15.36 24.43 -2.87
CA LYS A 472 -14.86 24.68 -4.22
C LYS A 472 -14.82 26.17 -4.49
N ILE A 473 -13.67 26.66 -4.94
CA ILE A 473 -13.45 28.05 -5.35
C ILE A 473 -13.06 28.02 -6.83
N THR A 474 -13.90 28.58 -7.69
CA THR A 474 -13.64 28.73 -9.13
C THR A 474 -13.35 30.18 -9.46
N ASN A 475 -12.26 30.44 -10.18
CA ASN A 475 -11.97 31.77 -10.71
C ASN A 475 -12.94 32.07 -11.88
N GLY A 476 -13.60 33.22 -11.82
CA GLY A 476 -14.55 33.70 -12.83
C GLY A 476 -13.92 34.58 -13.90
#